data_AF-R7PWD3-F1
#
_entry.id   AF-R7PWD3-F1
#
_cell.length_a   1.000
_cell.length_b   1.000
_cell.length_c   1.000
_cell.angle_alpha   90.00
_cell.angle_beta   90.00
_cell.angle_gamma   90.00
#
_symmetry.space_group_name_H-M   'P 1'
#
loop_
_entity.id
_entity.type
_entity.pdbx_description
1 polymer ?
#
loop_
_entity_poly.entity_id
_entity_poly.type
_entity_poly.pdbx_seq_one_letter_code
_entity_poly.pdbx_strand_id
1 'polypeptide(L)' 'MITCSVCGHLNDSSRAICEECGSDLSDSQDWGYDFDDSDDFD' A
#
# COMPACT_ATOMS: atom_id res chain seq x y z
N MET A 1 -7.01 -4.38 6.63
CA MET A 1 -6.92 -3.24 7.58
C MET A 1 -5.52 -2.66 7.52
N ILE A 2 -5.40 -1.33 7.52
CA ILE A 2 -4.13 -0.58 7.46
C ILE A 2 -4.05 0.39 8.64
N THR A 3 -2.91 0.45 9.31
CA THR A 3 -2.71 1.39 10.41
C THR A 3 -2.04 2.64 9.87
N CYS A 4 -2.60 3.81 10.17
CA CYS A 4 -2.02 5.08 9.76
C CYS A 4 -0.69 5.31 10.49
N SER A 5 0.40 5.42 9.74
CA SER A 5 1.74 5.68 10.28
C SER A 5 1.89 7.06 10.93
N VAL A 6 0.95 7.98 10.66
CA VAL A 6 0.98 9.36 11.18
C VAL A 6 0.26 9.49 12.52
N CYS A 7 -0.94 8.92 12.65
CA CYS A 7 -1.77 9.08 13.86
C CYS A 7 -2.04 7.78 14.62
N GLY A 8 -1.72 6.62 14.04
CA GLY A 8 -1.98 5.30 14.62
C GLY A 8 -3.42 4.79 14.46
N HIS A 9 -4.30 5.52 13.76
CA HIS A 9 -5.67 5.07 13.54
C HIS A 9 -5.74 3.85 12.62
N LEU A 10 -6.67 2.93 12.90
CA LEU A 10 -6.89 1.72 12.12
C LEU A 10 -7.94 2.00 11.04
N ASN A 11 -7.54 1.94 9.77
CA ASN A 11 -8.38 2.25 8.62
C ASN A 11 -8.63 0.97 7.79
N ASP A 12 -9.64 0.99 6.93
CA ASP A 12 -9.87 -0.08 5.97
C ASP A 12 -8.72 -0.13 4.93
N SER A 13 -8.29 -1.34 4.53
CA SER A 13 -7.19 -1.52 3.57
C SER A 13 -7.51 -1.04 2.15
N SER A 14 -8.77 -0.70 1.88
CA SER A 14 -9.21 -0.11 0.61
C SER A 14 -9.10 1.41 0.59
N ARG A 15 -8.76 2.05 1.72
CA ARG A 15 -8.69 3.51 1.82
C ARG A 15 -7.33 4.03 1.40
N ALA A 16 -7.35 5.00 0.48
CA ALA A 16 -6.20 5.80 0.11
C ALA A 16 -5.86 6.89 1.14
N ILE A 17 -6.85 7.35 1.93
CA ILE A 17 -6.69 8.47 2.87
C ILE A 17 -7.26 8.10 4.25
N CYS A 18 -6.53 8.43 5.31
CA CYS A 18 -6.94 8.23 6.69
C CYS A 18 -8.17 9.09 7.06
N GLU A 19 -9.20 8.50 7.66
CA GLU A 19 -10.37 9.26 8.12
C GLU A 19 -10.10 10.24 9.25
N GLU A 20 -9.18 9.90 10.15
CA GLU A 20 -8.99 10.71 11.34
C GLU A 20 -8.12 11.94 11.09
N CYS A 21 -7.02 11.78 10.34
CA CYS A 21 -6.02 12.84 10.15
C CYS A 21 -5.83 13.27 8.70
N GLY A 22 -6.44 12.58 7.72
CA GLY A 22 -6.30 12.92 6.30
C GLY A 22 -4.94 12.57 5.68
N SER A 23 -4.11 11.78 6.36
CA SER A 23 -2.83 11.32 5.81
C SER A 23 -3.02 10.29 4.69
N ASP A 24 -2.13 10.30 3.71
CA ASP A 24 -2.12 9.28 2.65
C ASP A 24 -1.74 7.90 3.24
N LEU A 25 -2.47 6.89 2.79
CA LEU A 25 -2.37 5.48 3.15
C LEU A 25 -2.01 4.60 1.93
N SER A 26 -1.88 5.22 0.75
CA SER A 26 -1.72 4.56 -0.54
C SER A 26 -0.36 3.86 -0.69
N ASP A 27 0.64 4.26 0.11
CA ASP A 27 2.00 3.73 0.08
C ASP A 27 2.13 2.24 0.50
N SER A 28 1.09 1.65 1.11
CA SER A 28 1.18 0.26 1.60
C SER A 28 0.80 -0.83 0.58
N GLN A 29 0.62 -0.51 -0.71
CA GLN A 29 -0.03 -1.42 -1.65
C GLN A 29 0.63 -1.62 -3.02
N ASP A 30 1.94 -1.41 -3.16
CA ASP A 30 2.57 -1.52 -4.49
C ASP A 30 3.95 -2.17 -4.54
N TRP A 31 4.23 -3.22 -3.75
CA TRP A 31 5.53 -3.91 -3.85
C TRP A 31 5.36 -5.42 -3.71
N GLY A 32 4.69 -6.04 -4.68
CA GLY A 32 4.45 -7.48 -4.64
C GLY A 32 4.24 -8.17 -5.99
N TYR A 33 4.68 -7.57 -7.10
CA TYR A 33 4.81 -8.31 -8.35
C TYR A 33 6.18 -8.02 -8.97
N ASP A 34 7.20 -8.57 -8.32
CA ASP A 34 8.40 -9.04 -9.00
C ASP A 34 7.95 -10.13 -9.99
N PHE A 35 7.53 -9.72 -11.19
CA PHE A 35 7.41 -10.64 -12.32
C PHE A 35 8.83 -10.93 -12.80
N ASP A 36 9.53 -11.78 -12.04
CA ASP A 36 10.56 -12.66 -12.58
C ASP A 36 9.82 -13.67 -13.44
N ASP A 37 9.69 -13.38 -14.73
CA ASP A 37 9.31 -14.40 -15.70
C ASP A 37 9.77 -14.00 -17.11
N SER A 38 10.45 -15.00 -17.70
CA SER A 38 10.73 -15.19 -19.11
C SER A 38 12.01 -14.55 -19.67
N ASP A 39 13.12 -15.24 -19.34
CA ASP A 39 13.92 -16.02 -20.28
C ASP A 39 14.51 -15.33 -21.52
N ASP A 40 15.85 -15.27 -21.51
CA ASP A 40 16.76 -15.68 -22.60
C ASP A 40 16.11 -15.90 -23.98
N PHE A 41 16.28 -14.95 -24.92
CA PHE A 41 16.48 -15.32 -26.32
C PHE A 41 17.17 -14.23 -27.18
N ASP A 42 18.29 -14.66 -27.77
CA ASP A 42 19.16 -14.13 -28.86
C ASP A 42 20.09 -12.92 -28.61
#